data_AF-A0A9E0LD26-F1
#
_entry.id   AF-A0A9E0LD26-F1
#
_cell.length_a   1.000
_cell.length_b   1.000
_cell.length_c   1.000
_cell.angle_alpha   90.00
_cell.angle_beta   90.00
_cell.angle_gamma   90.00
#
_symmetry.space_group_name_H-M   'P 1'
#
loop_
_entity.id
_entity.type
_entity.pdbx_description
1 polymer ?
#
loop_
_entity_poly.entity_id
_entity_poly.type
_entity_poly.pdbx_seq_one_letter_code
_entity_poly.pdbx_strand_id
1 'polypeptide(L)'
;MLTMTPLSITAEGQIEPKVHRYRVRFDHDGNKVEHTFTVDERDEITGVKADEREFSVATMQDPLMPQLMQSILALHEARRTVPKQSFL
;
A
#
# COMPACT_ATOMS: atom_id res chain seq x y z
N MET A 1 -3.83 -5.17 22.14
CA MET A 1 -3.48 -4.23 21.06
C MET A 1 -4.43 -4.54 19.92
N LEU A 2 -5.14 -3.54 19.41
CA LEU A 2 -5.92 -3.66 18.18
C LEU A 2 -4.91 -3.70 17.03
N THR A 3 -4.53 -4.90 16.59
CA THR A 3 -3.57 -5.08 15.50
C THR A 3 -4.32 -5.25 14.19
N MET A 4 -4.01 -4.41 13.21
CA MET A 4 -4.48 -4.54 11.84
C MET A 4 -3.56 -5.53 11.12
N THR A 5 -3.96 -6.79 10.99
CA THR A 5 -3.11 -7.80 10.35
C THR A 5 -3.26 -7.73 8.84
N PRO A 6 -2.23 -7.36 8.06
CA PRO A 6 -2.33 -7.33 6.61
C PRO A 6 -2.44 -8.75 6.06
N LEU A 7 -3.46 -9.00 5.24
CA LEU A 7 -3.71 -10.28 4.58
C LEU A 7 -3.19 -10.30 3.15
N SER A 8 -3.31 -9.19 2.43
CA SER A 8 -2.88 -9.10 1.03
C SER A 8 -2.68 -7.66 0.61
N ILE A 9 -1.68 -7.42 -0.25
CA ILE A 9 -1.45 -6.14 -0.93
C ILE A 9 -1.70 -6.37 -2.42
N THR A 10 -2.64 -5.63 -3.01
CA THR A 10 -2.99 -5.69 -4.42
C THR A 10 -2.68 -4.36 -5.08
N ALA A 11 -1.98 -4.37 -6.21
CA ALA A 11 -1.81 -3.17 -7.00
C ALA A 11 -3.03 -2.92 -7.88
N GLU A 12 -3.65 -1.75 -7.73
CA GLU A 12 -4.79 -1.36 -8.59
C GLU A 12 -4.35 -0.67 -9.87
N GLY A 13 -3.13 -0.14 -9.88
CA GLY A 13 -2.54 0.51 -11.05
C GLY A 13 -2.23 1.98 -10.79
N GLN A 14 -2.11 2.71 -11.89
CA GLN A 14 -1.78 4.13 -11.88
C GLN A 14 -3.06 4.96 -11.94
N ILE A 15 -3.23 5.91 -11.01
CA ILE A 15 -4.40 6.79 -10.93
C ILE A 15 -4.11 8.19 -11.48
N GLU A 16 -2.86 8.64 -11.41
CA GLU A 16 -2.35 9.86 -12.04
C GLU A 16 -0.91 9.63 -12.53
N PRO A 17 -0.33 10.48 -13.40
CA PRO A 17 1.11 10.44 -13.71
C PRO A 17 1.97 10.30 -12.45
N LYS A 18 2.70 9.17 -12.33
CA LYS A 18 3.57 8.85 -11.18
C LYS A 18 2.85 8.65 -9.83
N VAL A 19 1.54 8.40 -9.86
CA VAL A 19 0.74 8.13 -8.65
C VAL A 19 0.07 6.78 -8.80
N HIS A 20 0.39 5.86 -7.89
CA HIS A 20 -0.04 4.47 -7.96
C HIS A 20 -0.87 4.07 -6.75
N ARG A 21 -2.01 3.44 -7.00
CA ARG A 21 -2.90 2.96 -5.94
C ARG A 21 -2.68 1.49 -5.65
N TYR A 22 -2.71 1.19 -4.36
CA TYR A 22 -2.62 -0.13 -3.77
C TYR A 22 -3.80 -0.33 -2.83
N ARG A 23 -4.37 -1.53 -2.84
CA ARG A 23 -5.38 -1.94 -1.87
C ARG A 23 -4.78 -2.98 -0.94
N VAL A 24 -4.90 -2.73 0.35
CA VAL A 24 -4.49 -3.67 1.38
C VAL A 24 -5.73 -4.20 2.07
N ARG A 25 -5.86 -5.52 2.10
CA ARG A 25 -6.88 -6.20 2.88
C ARG A 25 -6.31 -6.55 4.23
N PHE A 26 -7.08 -6.32 5.29
CA PHE A 26 -6.69 -6.61 6.65
C PHE A 26 -7.68 -7.53 7.34
N ASP A 27 -7.20 -8.22 8.37
CA ASP A 27 -8.02 -8.76 9.43
C ASP A 27 -7.96 -7.82 10.64
N HIS A 28 -9.12 -7.38 11.10
CA HIS A 28 -9.30 -6.52 12.25
C HIS A 28 -10.36 -7.13 13.16
N ASP A 29 -9.93 -7.75 14.25
CA ASP A 29 -10.79 -8.44 15.22
C ASP A 29 -11.76 -9.45 14.56
N GLY A 30 -11.27 -10.20 13.56
CA GLY A 30 -12.05 -11.18 12.81
C GLY A 30 -12.88 -10.60 11.66
N ASN A 31 -12.89 -9.27 11.49
CA ASN A 31 -13.53 -8.60 10.38
C ASN A 31 -12.52 -8.30 9.28
N LYS A 32 -12.90 -8.63 8.04
CA LYS A 32 -12.08 -8.32 6.87
C LYS A 32 -12.43 -6.92 6.37
N VAL A 33 -11.45 -6.03 6.41
CA VAL A 33 -11.57 -4.66 5.91
C VAL A 33 -10.56 -4.41 4.79
N GLU A 34 -10.84 -3.45 3.91
CA GLU A 34 -9.95 -3.07 2.81
C GLU A 34 -9.70 -1.57 2.88
N HIS A 35 -8.44 -1.18 2.73
CA HIS A 35 -8.05 0.21 2.67
C HIS A 35 -7.11 0.46 1.51
N THR A 36 -7.16 1.68 0.99
CA THR A 36 -6.34 2.10 -0.14
C THR A 36 -5.16 2.95 0.32
N PHE A 37 -4.03 2.72 -0.34
CA PHE A 37 -2.78 3.42 -0.14
C PHE A 37 -2.27 3.91 -1.50
N THR A 38 -1.70 5.10 -1.50
CA THR A 38 -1.11 5.71 -2.68
C THR A 38 0.41 5.79 -2.53
N VAL A 39 1.14 5.33 -3.54
CA VAL A 39 2.56 5.60 -3.74
C VAL A 39 2.67 6.79 -4.68
N ASP A 40 3.27 7.88 -4.20
CA ASP A 40 3.50 9.11 -4.96
C ASP A 40 4.99 9.26 -5.30
N GLU A 41 5.32 9.25 -6.58
CA GLU A 41 6.69 9.42 -7.10
C GLU A 41 6.91 10.78 -7.77
N ARG A 42 5.96 11.72 -7.60
CA ARG A 42 6.11 13.07 -8.15
C ARG A 42 7.18 13.88 -7.43
N ASP A 43 7.35 13.61 -6.13
CA ASP A 43 8.35 14.23 -5.27
C ASP A 43 9.69 13.48 -5.33
N GLU A 44 10.76 14.13 -4.87
CA GLU A 44 12.12 13.55 -4.79
C GLU A 44 12.18 12.32 -3.86
N ILE A 45 11.26 12.25 -2.89
CA ILE A 45 11.11 11.14 -1.96
C ILE A 45 9.82 10.40 -2.29
N THR A 46 9.93 9.16 -2.76
CA THR A 46 8.77 8.29 -2.96
C THR A 46 8.17 7.89 -1.62
N GLY A 47 6.90 8.19 -1.42
CA GLY A 47 6.21 7.97 -0.13
C GLY A 47 4.90 7.22 -0.29
N VAL A 48 4.51 6.48 0.75
CA VAL A 48 3.21 5.82 0.86
C VAL A 48 2.29 6.67 1.73
N LYS A 49 1.08 6.93 1.25
CA LYS A 49 0.03 7.67 1.96
C LYS A 49 -1.22 6.79 2.04
N ALA A 50 -1.89 6.73 3.19
CA ALA A 50 -3.21 6.13 3.27
C ALA A 50 -4.26 7.11 2.73
N ASP A 51 -5.20 6.63 1.90
CA ASP A 51 -6.17 7.50 1.22
C ASP A 51 -7.37 7.88 2.13
N GLU A 52 -7.55 7.21 3.28
CA GLU A 52 -8.73 7.35 4.15
C GLU A 52 -8.44 8.05 5.50
N ARG A 53 -9.22 9.09 5.85
CA ARG A 53 -9.06 9.88 7.09
C ARG A 53 -9.30 9.08 8.37
N GLU A 54 -10.34 8.24 8.43
CA GLU A 54 -10.61 7.42 9.61
C GLU A 54 -9.54 6.34 9.80
N PHE A 55 -9.00 5.83 8.69
CA PHE A 55 -7.97 4.82 8.71
C PHE A 55 -6.63 5.34 9.22
N SER A 56 -6.27 6.58 8.85
CA SER A 56 -5.06 7.26 9.32
C SER A 56 -4.89 7.19 10.85
N VAL A 57 -5.97 7.30 11.63
CA VAL A 57 -5.84 7.34 13.10
C VAL A 57 -5.59 5.95 13.68
N ALA A 58 -6.38 4.95 13.26
CA ALA A 58 -6.24 3.58 13.77
C ALA A 58 -4.91 2.94 13.35
N THR A 59 -4.44 3.23 12.12
CA THR A 59 -3.18 2.70 11.61
C THR A 59 -1.95 3.44 12.06
N MET A 60 -2.01 4.76 12.29
CA MET A 60 -0.86 5.48 12.89
C MET A 60 -0.56 5.02 14.32
N GLN A 61 -1.54 4.40 14.99
CA GLN A 61 -1.35 3.79 16.30
C GLN A 61 -0.89 2.33 16.23
N ASP A 62 -0.91 1.70 15.05
CA ASP A 62 -0.43 0.34 14.86
C ASP A 62 1.10 0.33 14.72
N PRO A 63 1.84 -0.34 15.62
CA PRO A 63 3.30 -0.40 15.56
C PRO A 63 3.86 -1.08 14.30
N LEU A 64 3.03 -1.86 13.58
CA LEU A 64 3.43 -2.56 12.35
C LEU A 64 3.24 -1.70 11.09
N MET A 65 2.68 -0.50 11.20
CA MET A 65 2.42 0.38 10.06
C MET A 65 3.67 0.74 9.24
N PRO A 66 4.84 1.05 9.85
CA PRO A 66 6.06 1.29 9.07
C PRO A 66 6.45 0.07 8.22
N GLN A 67 6.27 -1.15 8.74
CA GLN A 67 6.58 -2.37 8.01
C GLN A 67 5.62 -2.59 6.84
N LEU A 68 4.34 -2.26 7.01
CA LEU A 68 3.37 -2.29 5.92
C LEU A 68 3.75 -1.31 4.81
N MET A 69 4.09 -0.06 5.15
CA MET A 69 4.49 0.95 4.16
C MET A 69 5.73 0.49 3.37
N GLN A 70 6.74 -0.07 4.05
CA GLN A 70 7.92 -0.64 3.39
C GLN A 70 7.55 -1.81 2.46
N SER A 71 6.60 -2.66 2.87
CA SER A 71 6.13 -3.78 2.03
C SER A 71 5.42 -3.29 0.77
N ILE A 72 4.64 -2.20 0.86
CA ILE A 72 3.99 -1.55 -0.30
C ILE A 72 5.06 -0.98 -1.25
N LEU A 73 6.09 -0.31 -0.73
CA LEU A 73 7.20 0.22 -1.53
C LEU A 73 7.98 -0.92 -2.22
N ALA A 74 8.34 -1.98 -1.49
CA ALA A 74 9.05 -3.11 -2.06
C ALA A 74 8.25 -3.79 -3.18
N LEU A 75 6.93 -3.96 -2.99
CA LEU A 75 6.04 -4.46 -4.05
C LEU A 75 6.01 -3.51 -5.25
N HIS A 76 5.97 -2.20 -5.00
CA HIS A 76 6.00 -1.18 -6.04
C HIS A 76 7.28 -1.26 -6.88
N GLU A 77 8.44 -1.30 -6.24
CA GLU A 77 9.74 -1.44 -6.90
C GLU A 77 9.84 -2.76 -7.68
N ALA A 78 9.43 -3.87 -7.09
CA ALA A 78 9.45 -5.19 -7.76
C ALA A 78 8.61 -5.19 -9.05
N ARG A 79 7.44 -4.54 -9.04
CA ARG A 79 6.60 -4.42 -10.24
C ARG A 79 7.23 -3.60 -11.36
N ARG A 80 8.18 -2.71 -11.04
CA ARG A 80 8.92 -1.91 -12.02
C ARG A 80 10.15 -2.64 -12.57
N THR A 81 10.74 -3.55 -11.81
CA THR A 81 11.94 -4.28 -12.19
C THR A 81 11.65 -5.57 -12.96
N VAL A 82 10.43 -6.11 -12.90
CA VAL A 82 10.02 -7.21 -13.78
C VAL A 82 10.10 -6.71 -15.23
N PRO A 83 11.01 -7.26 -16.06
CA PRO A 83 11.04 -6.94 -17.47
C PRO A 83 9.68 -7.31 -18.03
N LYS A 84 9.05 -6.40 -18.78
CA LYS A 84 7.98 -6.79 -19.70
C LYS A 84 8.60 -7.86 -20.59
N GLN A 85 8.35 -9.13 -20.33
CA GLN A 85 8.59 -10.18 -21.30
C GLN A 85 7.71 -9.81 -22.48
N SER A 86 8.32 -9.15 -23.47
CA SER A 86 7.75 -9.00 -24.79
C SER A 86 7.53 -10.40 -25.31
N PHE A 87 6.30 -10.88 -25.19
CA PHE A 87 5.83 -11.98 -26.01
C PHE A 87 5.82 -11.45 -27.45
N LEU A 88 6.93 -11.70 -28.16
CA LEU A 88 6.98 -11.70 -29.62
C LEU A 88 6.36 -13.00 -30.13
#